data_AF-A0A1I3TX52-F1
#
_entry.id   AF-A0A1I3TX52-F1
#
_cell.length_a   1.000
_cell.length_b   1.000
_cell.length_c   1.000
_cell.angle_alpha   90.00
_cell.angle_beta   90.00
_cell.angle_gamma   90.00
#
_symmetry.space_group_name_H-M   'P 1'
#
loop_
_entity.id
_entity.type
_entity.pdbx_description
1 polymer ?
#
loop_
_entity_poly.entity_id
_entity_poly.type
_entity_poly.pdbx_seq_one_letter_code
_entity_poly.pdbx_strand_id
1 'polypeptide(L)'
;MNDARYPNISAIDHRLAELENEKQQLLTLRGALRSAQNERSVQTFTPEQKVALFRQRFRGREDIFANRWQNQQGRSGYSVACDNEWVNGVCNKPRIKCQDCSHRKFTPLRQNHYPFGFWIETPNREISPFTVCLLD
;
A
#
# COMPACT_ATOMS: atom_id res chain seq x y z
N MET A 1 56.40 -18.31 5.86
CA MET A 1 56.09 -17.92 4.48
C MET A 1 55.73 -16.44 4.52
N ASN A 2 56.58 -15.56 3.97
CA ASN A 2 56.23 -14.15 3.84
C ASN A 2 55.22 -14.02 2.71
N ASP A 3 54.03 -13.49 3.01
CA ASP A 3 53.09 -13.06 1.99
C ASP A 3 53.74 -11.91 1.20
N ALA A 4 53.89 -12.05 -0.12
CA ALA A 4 54.47 -11.02 -0.99
C ALA A 4 53.69 -9.70 -0.91
N ARG A 5 52.43 -9.72 -0.47
CA ARG A 5 51.60 -8.54 -0.25
C ARG A 5 51.97 -7.78 1.03
N TYR A 6 52.48 -8.47 2.06
CA TYR A 6 52.85 -7.89 3.35
C TYR A 6 54.18 -8.49 3.81
N PRO A 7 55.30 -8.01 3.27
CA PRO A 7 56.60 -8.66 3.43
C PRO A 7 57.21 -8.49 4.84
N ASN A 8 56.66 -7.59 5.67
CA ASN A 8 57.11 -7.34 7.04
C ASN A 8 55.98 -6.73 7.89
N ILE A 9 56.19 -6.68 9.22
CA ILE A 9 55.22 -6.18 10.20
C ILE A 9 54.90 -4.70 9.97
N SER A 10 55.90 -3.87 9.63
CA SER A 10 55.68 -2.44 9.37
C SER A 10 54.72 -2.19 8.20
N ALA A 11 54.75 -3.03 7.16
CA ALA A 11 53.80 -2.96 6.05
C ALA A 11 52.36 -3.30 6.49
N ILE A 12 52.21 -4.23 7.45
CA ILE A 12 50.91 -4.58 8.04
C ILE A 12 50.42 -3.42 8.91
N ASP A 13 51.28 -2.87 9.77
CA ASP A 13 50.93 -1.76 10.67
C ASP A 13 50.50 -0.52 9.88
N HIS A 14 51.20 -0.20 8.79
CA HIS A 14 50.79 0.89 7.90
C HIS A 14 49.40 0.66 7.32
N ARG A 15 49.12 -0.56 6.84
CA ARG A 15 47.80 -0.90 6.27
C ARG A 15 46.69 -0.85 7.31
N LEU A 16 46.97 -1.30 8.54
CA LEU A 16 46.03 -1.19 9.65
C LEU A 16 45.72 0.27 9.99
N ALA A 17 46.74 1.14 10.02
CA ALA A 17 46.55 2.57 10.25
C ALA A 17 45.70 3.24 9.15
N GLU A 18 45.91 2.89 7.88
CA GLU A 18 45.06 3.36 6.77
C GLU A 18 43.60 2.94 6.96
N LEU A 19 43.36 1.66 7.26
CA LEU A 19 42.02 1.11 7.46
C LEU A 19 41.32 1.72 8.68
N GLU A 20 42.07 2.02 9.75
CA GLU A 20 41.53 2.73 10.91
C GLU A 20 41.11 4.15 10.55
N ASN A 21 41.91 4.87 9.76
CA ASN A 21 41.53 6.20 9.29
C ASN A 21 40.27 6.15 8.40
N GLU A 22 40.22 5.23 7.44
CA GLU A 22 39.04 5.04 6.59
C GLU A 22 37.79 4.71 7.43
N LYS A 23 37.92 3.81 8.41
CA LYS A 23 36.85 3.50 9.36
C LYS A 23 36.38 4.74 10.10
N GLN A 24 37.29 5.58 10.62
CA GLN A 24 36.92 6.81 11.33
C GLN A 24 36.19 7.81 10.43
N GLN A 25 36.62 7.94 9.17
CA GLN A 25 35.94 8.78 8.18
C GLN A 25 34.51 8.28 7.91
N LEU A 26 34.35 6.97 7.69
CA LEU A 26 33.04 6.35 7.45
C LEU A 26 32.12 6.46 8.67
N LEU A 27 32.65 6.33 9.89
CA LEU A 27 31.88 6.52 11.12
C LEU A 27 31.36 7.95 11.26
N THR A 28 32.21 8.94 10.95
CA THR A 28 31.84 10.36 10.94
C THR A 28 30.74 10.63 9.92
N LEU A 29 30.94 10.17 8.67
CA LEU A 29 29.96 10.33 7.59
C LEU A 29 28.62 9.67 7.94
N ARG A 30 28.66 8.44 8.48
CA ARG A 30 27.46 7.72 8.92
C ARG A 30 26.72 8.46 10.02
N GLY A 31 27.43 9.08 10.95
CA GLY A 31 26.85 9.92 12.00
C GLY A 31 26.10 11.12 11.41
N ALA A 32 26.74 11.87 10.51
CA ALA A 32 26.13 13.01 9.84
C ALA A 32 24.88 12.62 9.02
N LEU A 33 24.95 11.53 8.26
CA LEU A 33 23.82 11.03 7.48
C LEU A 33 22.65 10.57 8.37
N ARG A 34 22.94 9.89 9.48
CA ARG A 34 21.90 9.49 10.44
C ARG A 34 21.21 10.70 11.07
N SER A 35 21.94 11.75 11.44
CA SER A 35 21.35 12.98 11.97
C SER A 35 20.44 13.65 10.94
N ALA A 36 20.91 13.78 9.70
CA ALA A 36 20.11 14.34 8.59
C ALA A 36 18.86 13.49 8.28
N GLN A 37 18.94 12.16 8.42
CA GLN A 37 17.78 11.28 8.31
C GLN A 37 16.81 11.45 9.48
N ASN A 38 17.32 11.62 10.70
CA ASN A 38 16.50 11.80 11.88
C ASN A 38 15.72 13.13 11.81
N GLU A 39 16.36 14.22 11.37
CA GLU A 39 15.69 15.50 11.11
C GLU A 39 14.55 15.39 10.08
N ARG A 40 14.69 14.54 9.05
CA ARG A 40 13.60 14.25 8.11
C ARG A 40 12.49 13.39 8.70
N SER A 41 12.81 12.54 9.69
CA SER A 41 11.84 11.67 10.35
C SER A 41 11.04 12.41 11.44
N VAL A 42 11.61 13.46 12.03
CA VAL A 42 10.91 14.41 12.93
C VAL A 42 10.20 15.49 12.10
N GLN A 43 9.57 15.10 10.99
CA GLN A 43 8.60 15.97 10.33
C GLN A 43 7.33 15.99 11.17
N THR A 44 7.18 17.03 11.99
CA THR A 44 5.94 17.28 12.71
C THR A 44 4.87 17.71 11.72
N PHE A 45 4.00 16.77 11.34
CA PHE A 45 2.84 17.07 10.52
C PHE A 45 1.69 17.62 11.37
N THR A 46 1.03 18.66 10.86
CA THR A 46 -0.28 19.09 11.34
C THR A 46 -1.31 17.96 11.17
N PRO A 47 -2.42 17.94 11.93
CA PRO A 47 -3.49 16.96 11.73
C PRO A 47 -3.96 16.88 10.27
N GLU A 48 -4.09 18.01 9.58
CA GLU A 48 -4.53 18.10 8.19
C GLU A 48 -3.52 17.43 7.24
N GLN A 49 -2.22 17.66 7.45
CA GLN A 49 -1.16 17.03 6.68
C GLN A 49 -1.11 15.51 6.91
N LYS A 50 -1.35 15.04 8.14
CA LYS A 50 -1.45 13.60 8.45
C LYS A 50 -2.63 12.97 7.72
N VAL A 51 -3.79 13.62 7.73
CA VAL A 51 -4.99 13.17 7.00
C VAL A 51 -4.73 13.14 5.50
N ALA A 52 -4.09 14.17 4.94
CA ALA A 52 -3.75 14.21 3.51
C ALA A 52 -2.77 13.09 3.12
N LEU A 53 -1.72 12.88 3.90
CA LEU A 53 -0.76 11.77 3.72
C LEU A 53 -1.47 10.42 3.78
N PHE A 54 -2.34 10.22 4.77
CA PHE A 54 -3.10 9.00 4.91
C PHE A 54 -3.98 8.76 3.69
N ARG A 55 -4.76 9.76 3.24
CA ARG A 55 -5.60 9.65 2.03
C ARG A 55 -4.79 9.35 0.77
N GLN A 56 -3.59 9.91 0.65
CA GLN A 56 -2.72 9.67 -0.51
C GLN A 56 -2.16 8.25 -0.53
N ARG A 57 -1.79 7.71 0.65
CA ARG A 57 -1.14 6.39 0.76
C ARG A 57 -2.14 5.24 0.89
N PHE A 58 -3.28 5.50 1.53
CA PHE A 58 -4.34 4.55 1.79
C PHE A 58 -5.57 4.94 0.98
N ARG A 59 -5.48 4.77 -0.34
CA ARG A 59 -6.63 4.83 -1.24
C ARG A 59 -7.00 3.43 -1.69
N GLY A 60 -8.29 3.10 -1.59
CA GLY A 60 -8.83 1.86 -2.15
C GLY A 60 -8.71 1.84 -3.67
N ARG A 61 -8.95 0.69 -4.28
CA ARG A 61 -9.08 0.60 -5.74
C ARG A 61 -10.37 1.28 -6.19
N GLU A 62 -10.26 2.22 -7.12
CA GLU A 62 -11.41 2.93 -7.70
C GLU A 62 -11.92 2.25 -8.99
N ASP A 63 -11.16 1.29 -9.55
CA ASP A 63 -11.49 0.59 -10.79
C ASP A 63 -12.36 -0.66 -10.57
N ILE A 64 -12.65 -0.99 -9.31
CA ILE A 64 -13.40 -2.19 -8.91
C ILE A 64 -14.09 -1.93 -7.57
N PHE A 65 -15.30 -2.45 -7.40
CA PHE A 65 -15.97 -2.51 -6.10
C PHE A 65 -16.73 -3.82 -5.93
N ALA A 66 -17.22 -4.08 -4.73
CA ALA A 66 -17.99 -5.28 -4.42
C ALA A 66 -19.45 -4.95 -4.13
N ASN A 67 -20.36 -5.70 -4.74
CA ASN A 67 -21.78 -5.72 -4.41
C ASN A 67 -22.02 -6.64 -3.22
N ARG A 68 -22.76 -6.16 -2.22
CA ARG A 68 -23.31 -7.02 -1.16
C ARG A 68 -24.53 -7.75 -1.69
N TRP A 69 -24.59 -9.06 -1.50
CA TRP A 69 -25.77 -9.86 -1.81
C TRP A 69 -26.25 -10.61 -0.57
N GLN A 70 -27.54 -10.93 -0.55
CA GLN A 70 -28.17 -11.77 0.46
C GLN A 70 -29.25 -12.62 -0.19
N ASN A 71 -29.30 -13.91 0.14
CA ASN A 71 -30.33 -14.80 -0.37
C ASN A 71 -31.53 -14.89 0.59
N GLN A 72 -32.62 -15.51 0.13
CA GLN A 72 -33.83 -15.70 0.93
C GLN A 72 -33.62 -16.60 2.16
N GLN A 73 -32.56 -17.43 2.18
CA GLN A 73 -32.17 -18.28 3.32
C GLN A 73 -31.30 -17.54 4.35
N GLY A 74 -31.10 -16.22 4.20
CA GLY A 74 -30.32 -15.41 5.13
C GLY A 74 -28.80 -15.45 4.92
N ARG A 75 -28.28 -16.21 3.95
CA ARG A 75 -26.85 -16.19 3.60
C ARG A 75 -26.53 -14.87 2.90
N SER A 76 -25.41 -14.26 3.26
CA SER A 76 -24.94 -13.03 2.64
C SER A 76 -23.45 -13.10 2.29
N GLY A 77 -23.01 -12.19 1.43
CA GLY A 77 -21.61 -12.08 1.04
C GLY A 77 -21.36 -10.90 0.12
N TYR A 78 -20.12 -10.82 -0.36
CA TYR A 78 -19.68 -9.81 -1.31
C TYR A 78 -19.23 -10.46 -2.60
N SER A 79 -19.54 -9.83 -3.72
CA SER A 79 -19.04 -10.23 -5.04
C SER A 79 -18.61 -9.00 -5.81
N VAL A 80 -17.49 -9.10 -6.51
CA VAL A 80 -16.98 -8.05 -7.40
C VAL A 80 -18.03 -7.66 -8.45
N ALA A 81 -18.29 -6.36 -8.58
CA ALA A 81 -19.11 -5.78 -9.64
C ALA A 81 -18.42 -5.91 -11.01
N CYS A 82 -19.17 -6.37 -12.00
CA CYS A 82 -18.66 -6.65 -13.33
C CYS A 82 -19.70 -6.27 -14.39
N ASP A 83 -19.33 -5.45 -15.38
CA ASP A 83 -20.22 -5.02 -16.47
C ASP A 83 -20.68 -6.19 -17.35
N ASN A 84 -19.85 -7.24 -17.44
CA ASN A 84 -20.17 -8.44 -18.21
C ASN A 84 -20.95 -9.48 -17.39
N GLU A 85 -21.31 -9.18 -16.14
CA GLU A 85 -22.04 -10.12 -15.28
C GLU A 85 -23.37 -10.53 -15.94
N TRP A 86 -23.65 -11.84 -15.97
CA TRP A 86 -24.85 -12.43 -16.59
C TRP A 86 -24.97 -12.24 -18.12
N VAL A 87 -23.94 -11.75 -18.81
CA VAL A 87 -23.94 -11.69 -20.28
C VAL A 87 -23.67 -13.09 -20.85
N ASN A 88 -24.70 -13.67 -21.48
CA ASN A 88 -24.64 -14.99 -22.11
C ASN A 88 -23.52 -15.07 -23.15
N GLY A 89 -22.74 -16.14 -23.11
CA GLY A 89 -21.59 -16.36 -24.01
C GLY A 89 -20.34 -15.54 -23.68
N VAL A 90 -20.40 -14.63 -22.70
CA VAL A 90 -19.26 -13.81 -22.26
C VAL A 90 -18.87 -14.18 -20.83
N CYS A 91 -19.81 -14.11 -19.89
CA CYS A 91 -19.56 -14.48 -18.50
C CYS A 91 -20.18 -15.85 -18.19
N ASN A 92 -19.38 -16.73 -17.59
CA ASN A 92 -19.78 -18.10 -17.29
C ASN A 92 -20.40 -18.25 -15.89
N LYS A 93 -21.03 -17.19 -15.35
CA LYS A 93 -21.82 -17.33 -14.12
C LYS A 93 -22.97 -18.33 -14.34
N PRO A 94 -23.35 -19.12 -13.32
CA PRO A 94 -22.85 -19.14 -11.94
C PRO A 94 -21.61 -20.04 -11.73
N ARG A 95 -21.08 -20.69 -12.77
CA ARG A 95 -20.00 -21.69 -12.64
C ARG A 95 -18.68 -21.10 -12.14
N ILE A 96 -18.40 -19.84 -12.48
CA ILE A 96 -17.19 -19.13 -12.08
C ILE A 96 -17.52 -17.74 -11.51
N LYS A 97 -16.73 -17.27 -10.54
CA LYS A 97 -16.83 -15.92 -10.00
C LYS A 97 -16.30 -14.90 -11.02
N CYS A 98 -16.85 -13.69 -11.04
CA CYS A 98 -16.35 -12.62 -11.92
C CYS A 98 -14.88 -12.25 -11.64
N GLN A 99 -14.40 -12.44 -10.41
CA GLN A 99 -13.00 -12.25 -10.06
C GLN A 99 -12.06 -13.19 -10.84
N ASP A 100 -12.52 -14.41 -11.12
CA ASP A 100 -11.74 -15.48 -11.76
C ASP A 100 -12.05 -15.62 -13.27
N CYS A 101 -13.03 -14.88 -13.79
CA CYS A 101 -13.45 -14.94 -15.19
C CYS A 101 -12.41 -14.30 -16.12
N SER A 102 -12.15 -14.93 -17.27
CA SER A 102 -11.26 -14.39 -18.33
C SER A 102 -11.85 -13.17 -19.04
N HIS A 103 -13.18 -13.14 -19.22
CA HIS A 103 -13.91 -12.03 -19.84
C HIS A 103 -14.43 -11.02 -18.80
N ARG A 104 -13.78 -10.93 -17.64
CA ARG A 104 -14.16 -9.97 -16.60
C ARG A 104 -13.97 -8.54 -17.09
N LYS A 105 -14.94 -7.69 -16.76
CA LYS A 105 -14.89 -6.25 -16.99
C LYS A 105 -15.35 -5.56 -15.71
N PHE A 106 -14.39 -5.20 -14.86
CA PHE A 106 -14.71 -4.61 -13.56
C PHE A 106 -15.36 -3.25 -13.73
N THR A 107 -16.39 -3.02 -12.93
CA THR A 107 -17.11 -1.74 -12.92
C THR A 107 -16.35 -0.77 -11.99
N PRO A 108 -15.93 0.41 -12.47
CA PRO A 108 -15.27 1.39 -11.63
C PRO A 108 -16.24 1.96 -10.59
N LEU A 109 -15.73 2.22 -9.39
CA LEU A 109 -16.42 2.93 -8.34
C LEU A 109 -16.65 4.37 -8.81
N ARG A 110 -17.91 4.73 -9.01
CA ARG A 110 -18.32 6.10 -9.36
C ARG A 110 -19.08 6.70 -8.18
N GLN A 111 -19.12 8.02 -8.10
CA GLN A 111 -19.83 8.75 -7.04
C GLN A 111 -21.33 8.41 -6.95
N ASN A 112 -21.92 7.82 -8.00
CA ASN A 112 -23.32 7.38 -8.02
C ASN A 112 -23.50 5.85 -7.90
N HIS A 113 -22.42 5.08 -7.69
CA HIS A 113 -22.48 3.63 -7.45
C HIS A 113 -22.68 3.28 -5.97
N TYR A 114 -22.92 4.26 -5.09
CA TYR A 114 -23.50 3.96 -3.80
C TYR A 114 -24.84 3.24 -4.05
N PRO A 115 -25.03 2.01 -3.57
CA PRO A 115 -26.27 1.28 -3.78
C PRO A 115 -27.37 2.02 -3.03
N PHE A 116 -28.08 2.88 -3.75
CA PHE A 116 -29.21 3.64 -3.24
C PHE A 116 -30.37 2.65 -3.07
N GLY A 117 -30.42 2.04 -1.89
CA GLY A 117 -31.47 1.11 -1.50
C GLY A 117 -31.61 0.91 0.01
N PHE A 118 -30.87 1.63 0.84
CA PHE A 118 -31.10 1.69 2.29
C PHE A 118 -30.38 2.90 2.91
N TRP A 119 -30.92 4.11 2.71
CA TRP A 119 -30.61 5.25 3.58
C TRP A 119 -31.88 5.59 4.34
N ILE A 120 -31.86 5.29 5.64
CA ILE A 120 -32.72 5.95 6.62
C ILE A 120 -32.31 7.43 6.57
N GLU A 121 -33.29 8.29 6.33
CA GLU A 121 -33.12 9.75 6.30
C GLU A 121 -32.39 10.22 7.56
N THR A 122 -31.20 10.79 7.41
CA THR A 122 -30.65 11.71 8.40
C THR A 122 -30.32 13.01 7.67
N PRO A 123 -30.99 14.13 8.01
CA PRO A 123 -30.73 15.40 7.37
C PRO A 123 -29.43 15.96 7.96
N ASN A 124 -28.54 16.42 7.08
CA ASN A 124 -27.27 17.06 7.37
C ASN A 124 -26.17 16.17 7.97
N ARG A 125 -25.35 15.59 7.08
CA ARG A 125 -23.89 15.58 7.23
C ARG A 125 -23.22 15.36 5.88
N GLU A 126 -22.24 16.20 5.57
CA GLU A 126 -21.36 16.08 4.41
C GLU A 126 -20.80 14.66 4.31
N ILE A 127 -20.91 14.08 3.12
CA ILE A 127 -20.54 12.70 2.82
C ILE A 127 -19.01 12.59 2.90
N SER A 128 -18.53 11.99 3.99
CA SER A 128 -17.13 11.63 4.18
C SER A 128 -16.84 10.31 3.44
N PRO A 129 -15.84 10.24 2.54
CA PRO A 129 -15.59 9.07 1.68
C PRO A 129 -14.98 7.85 2.41
N PHE A 130 -15.07 7.77 3.74
CA PHE A 130 -14.31 6.83 4.56
C PHE A 130 -14.93 5.43 4.75
N THR A 131 -16.03 5.07 4.07
CA THR A 131 -16.77 3.84 4.43
C THR A 131 -16.56 2.63 3.52
N VAL A 132 -15.48 2.54 2.74
CA VAL A 132 -15.19 1.27 2.04
C VAL A 132 -13.71 0.90 2.13
N CYS A 133 -13.28 0.53 3.34
CA CYS A 133 -12.16 -0.38 3.57
C CYS A 133 -12.45 -1.18 4.85
N LEU A 134 -12.95 -2.41 4.70
CA LEU A 134 -12.82 -3.48 5.69
C LEU A 134 -12.75 -4.78 4.91
N LEU A 135 -11.52 -5.13 4.54
CA LEU A 135 -11.07 -6.49 4.28
C LEU A 135 -9.94 -6.72 5.28
N ASP A 136 -10.32 -7.10 6.50
CA ASP A 136 -9.57 -8.04 7.32
C ASP A 136 -10.29 -9.39 7.21
#